data_AF-A0A7X9JIE5-F1
#
_entry.id   AF-A0A7X9JIE5-F1
#
_cell.length_a   1.000
_cell.length_b   1.000
_cell.length_c   1.000
_cell.angle_alpha   90.00
_cell.angle_beta   90.00
_cell.angle_gamma   90.00
#
_symmetry.space_group_name_H-M   'P 1'
#
loop_
_entity.id
_entity.type
_entity.pdbx_description
1 polymer ?
#
loop_
_entity_poly.entity_id
_entity_poly.type
_entity_poly.pdbx_seq_one_letter_code
_entity_poly.pdbx_strand_id
1 'polypeptide(L)'
;MSENRQQKVFDYIDKQYYEQEIESNVVHLRNDLIPYQVISEQSLSAGYGNGYTDEQETYTVYWDKDVRYDYAAEIEGNTMEPKFHSGDIALIRKTHVNDYDGCVCVIDDIANQRVYIKKIHIEDTHVRLESLNKDTYDNGE
;
A
#
# COMPACT_ATOMS: atom_id res chain seq x y z
N MET A 1 -58.55 -11.90 -2.81
CA MET A 1 -57.52 -11.57 -1.81
C MET A 1 -57.78 -10.14 -1.38
N SER A 2 -58.09 -9.85 -0.11
CA SER A 2 -58.47 -8.48 0.28
C SER A 2 -57.23 -7.59 0.38
N GLU A 3 -57.32 -6.37 -0.17
CA GLU A 3 -56.26 -5.33 -0.15
C GLU A 3 -55.66 -5.14 1.25
N ASN A 4 -56.46 -5.33 2.29
CA ASN A 4 -56.07 -5.22 3.69
C ASN A 4 -54.97 -6.23 4.10
N ARG A 5 -54.99 -7.45 3.54
CA ARG A 5 -53.94 -8.46 3.82
C ARG A 5 -52.65 -8.15 3.07
N GLN A 6 -52.74 -7.58 1.88
CA GLN A 6 -51.57 -7.17 1.11
C GLN A 6 -50.85 -6.01 1.80
N GLN A 7 -51.59 -5.00 2.25
CA GLN A 7 -51.01 -3.87 2.98
C GLN A 7 -50.24 -4.31 4.22
N LYS A 8 -50.81 -5.22 5.01
CA LYS A 8 -50.12 -5.77 6.20
C LYS A 8 -48.82 -6.50 5.88
N VAL A 9 -48.71 -7.13 4.71
CA VAL A 9 -47.48 -7.80 4.28
C VAL A 9 -46.42 -6.76 3.92
N PHE A 10 -46.80 -5.69 3.20
CA PHE A 10 -45.89 -4.59 2.88
C PHE A 10 -45.39 -3.88 4.14
N ASP A 11 -46.30 -3.51 5.04
CA ASP A 11 -45.95 -2.82 6.30
C ASP A 11 -45.00 -3.68 7.16
N TYR A 12 -45.18 -5.00 7.14
CA TYR A 12 -44.30 -5.92 7.84
C TYR A 12 -42.91 -6.00 7.19
N ILE A 13 -42.84 -6.08 5.86
CA ILE A 13 -41.56 -6.09 5.12
C ILE A 13 -40.77 -4.81 5.40
N ASP A 14 -41.40 -3.63 5.28
CA ASP A 14 -40.74 -2.34 5.50
C ASP A 14 -40.23 -2.22 6.94
N LYS A 15 -41.04 -2.66 7.91
CA LYS A 15 -40.65 -2.70 9.32
C LYS A 15 -39.46 -3.63 9.55
N GLN A 16 -39.48 -4.84 9.01
CA GLN A 16 -38.38 -5.80 9.18
C GLN A 16 -37.09 -5.33 8.49
N TYR A 17 -37.19 -4.67 7.33
CA TYR A 17 -36.05 -4.06 6.64
C TYR A 17 -35.41 -2.96 7.49
N TYR A 18 -36.23 -2.06 8.05
CA TYR A 18 -35.76 -0.96 8.89
C TYR A 18 -35.14 -1.44 10.22
N GLU A 19 -35.76 -2.45 10.84
CA GLU A 19 -35.22 -3.10 12.04
C GLU A 19 -33.87 -3.78 11.74
N GLN A 20 -33.72 -4.43 10.58
CA GLN A 20 -32.44 -5.01 10.15
C GLN A 20 -31.35 -3.96 9.91
N GLU A 21 -31.65 -2.81 9.29
CA GLU A 21 -30.65 -1.75 9.13
C GLU A 21 -30.19 -1.18 10.47
N ILE A 22 -31.11 -0.96 11.41
CA ILE A 22 -30.77 -0.41 12.74
C ILE A 22 -30.04 -1.43 13.62
N GLU A 23 -30.45 -2.71 13.59
CA GLU A 23 -29.80 -3.77 14.36
C GLU A 23 -28.47 -4.19 13.74
N SER A 24 -28.28 -3.96 12.44
CA SER A 24 -26.97 -4.03 11.81
C SER A 24 -26.12 -2.89 12.39
N ASN A 25 -25.42 -3.18 13.47
CA ASN A 25 -24.33 -2.37 14.02
C ASN A 25 -23.11 -2.34 13.07
N VAL A 26 -23.37 -2.43 11.77
CA VAL A 26 -22.45 -2.34 10.66
C VAL A 26 -22.15 -0.86 10.56
N VAL A 27 -21.06 -0.45 11.22
CA VAL A 27 -20.37 0.76 10.81
C VAL A 27 -20.10 0.56 9.32
N HIS A 28 -20.81 1.30 8.46
CA HIS A 28 -20.43 1.40 7.07
C HIS A 28 -19.02 2.00 7.07
N LEU A 29 -18.00 1.12 7.02
CA LEU A 29 -16.68 1.49 6.53
C LEU A 29 -16.99 2.20 5.23
N ARG A 30 -16.68 3.50 5.13
CA ARG A 30 -17.07 4.36 4.01
C ARG A 30 -17.07 3.52 2.73
N ASN A 31 -18.19 3.45 2.02
CA ASN A 31 -18.36 2.62 0.82
C ASN A 31 -17.33 2.92 -0.28
N ASP A 32 -16.50 3.95 -0.08
CA ASP A 32 -15.44 4.42 -0.97
C ASP A 32 -14.04 3.86 -0.62
N LEU A 33 -13.90 3.02 0.42
CA LEU A 33 -12.61 2.44 0.79
C LEU A 33 -12.25 1.26 -0.11
N ILE A 34 -11.11 1.38 -0.77
CA ILE A 34 -10.56 0.41 -1.72
C ILE A 34 -9.48 -0.41 -0.99
N PRO A 35 -9.54 -1.76 -1.04
CA PRO A 35 -8.55 -2.63 -0.44
C PRO A 35 -7.27 -2.72 -1.29
N TYR A 36 -6.12 -2.71 -0.62
CA TYR A 36 -4.79 -2.91 -1.20
C TYR A 36 -4.08 -4.06 -0.47
N GLN A 37 -3.57 -5.03 -1.23
CA GLN A 37 -2.75 -6.13 -0.70
C GLN A 37 -1.29 -5.69 -0.58
N VAL A 38 -0.76 -5.72 0.64
CA VAL A 38 0.60 -5.32 1.01
C VAL A 38 1.41 -6.55 1.41
N ILE A 39 2.64 -6.66 0.94
CA ILE A 39 3.55 -7.75 1.26
C ILE A 39 4.10 -7.56 2.69
N SER A 40 3.91 -8.57 3.54
CA SER A 40 4.25 -8.58 4.96
C SER A 40 5.77 -8.63 5.22
N GLU A 41 6.47 -9.50 4.50
CA GLU A 41 7.87 -9.85 4.81
C GLU A 41 8.92 -9.13 3.95
N GLN A 42 8.48 -8.29 2.99
CA GLN A 42 9.36 -7.48 2.15
C GLN A 42 9.14 -6.01 2.46
N SER A 43 9.61 -5.57 3.64
CA SER A 43 9.69 -4.14 3.91
C SER A 43 10.71 -3.54 2.95
N LEU A 44 10.30 -2.49 2.22
CA LEU A 44 11.23 -1.70 1.41
C LEU A 44 12.14 -1.00 2.41
N SER A 45 13.35 -1.52 2.59
CA SER A 45 14.24 -0.94 3.56
C SER A 45 14.74 0.39 3.01
N ALA A 46 14.45 1.45 3.73
CA ALA A 46 15.15 2.70 3.57
C ALA A 46 16.63 2.53 3.99
N GLY A 47 17.00 1.52 4.78
CA GLY A 47 18.34 1.27 5.31
C GLY A 47 19.03 0.05 4.70
N TYR A 48 19.57 -0.82 5.57
CA TYR A 48 20.36 -2.01 5.22
C TYR A 48 19.54 -3.20 4.67
N GLY A 49 18.28 -3.09 4.26
CA GLY A 49 17.59 -4.17 3.53
C GLY A 49 17.13 -5.39 4.35
N ASN A 50 15.97 -5.96 3.98
CA ASN A 50 15.47 -7.25 4.49
C ASN A 50 15.44 -8.31 3.37
N GLY A 51 15.66 -9.58 3.74
CA GLY A 51 15.77 -10.74 2.84
C GLY A 51 14.44 -11.40 2.48
N TYR A 52 14.46 -12.26 1.45
CA TYR A 52 13.30 -12.94 0.88
C TYR A 52 12.96 -14.28 1.57
N THR A 53 11.68 -14.59 1.67
CA THR A 53 11.11 -15.91 1.99
C THR A 53 10.16 -16.35 0.86
N ASP A 54 10.01 -17.67 0.66
CA ASP A 54 9.22 -18.27 -0.44
C ASP A 54 7.69 -18.15 -0.26
N GLU A 55 7.21 -17.79 0.95
CA GLU A 55 5.80 -17.63 1.27
C GLU A 55 5.48 -16.13 1.43
N GLN A 56 4.96 -15.49 0.38
CA GLN A 56 4.55 -14.09 0.46
C GLN A 56 3.25 -13.95 1.27
N GLU A 57 3.39 -13.86 2.59
CA GLU A 57 2.30 -13.40 3.44
C GLU A 57 1.92 -11.96 3.04
N THR A 58 0.62 -11.71 2.91
CA THR A 58 0.09 -10.39 2.59
C THR A 58 -0.96 -9.97 3.61
N TYR A 59 -1.06 -8.67 3.86
CA TYR A 59 -2.12 -8.07 4.65
C TYR A 59 -2.86 -7.00 3.85
N THR A 60 -4.09 -6.69 4.25
CA THR A 60 -4.94 -5.73 3.54
C THR A 60 -4.97 -4.39 4.26
N VAL A 61 -4.67 -3.32 3.53
CA VAL A 61 -4.90 -1.93 3.95
C VAL A 61 -6.01 -1.31 3.10
N TYR A 62 -6.61 -0.22 3.59
CA TYR A 62 -7.72 0.44 2.92
C TYR A 62 -7.41 1.91 2.66
N TRP A 63 -7.71 2.40 1.46
CA TRP A 63 -7.54 3.80 1.10
C TRP A 63 -8.70 4.32 0.24
N ASP A 64 -8.92 5.63 0.23
CA ASP A 64 -10.05 6.28 -0.46
C ASP A 64 -9.74 6.73 -1.89
N LYS A 65 -8.57 6.37 -2.41
CA LYS A 65 -8.16 6.64 -3.79
C LYS A 65 -7.89 5.35 -4.54
N ASP A 66 -8.33 5.30 -5.79
CA ASP A 66 -8.06 4.20 -6.71
C ASP A 66 -6.78 4.48 -7.49
N VAL A 67 -5.71 3.74 -7.17
CA VAL A 67 -4.40 3.86 -7.79
C VAL A 67 -3.97 2.50 -8.30
N ARG A 68 -3.65 2.43 -9.59
CA ARG A 68 -3.09 1.21 -10.20
C ARG A 68 -1.68 0.94 -9.68
N TYR A 69 -1.47 -0.27 -9.20
CA TYR A 69 -0.21 -0.76 -8.66
C TYR A 69 0.00 -2.22 -9.07
N ASP A 70 1.25 -2.69 -9.04
CA ASP A 70 1.62 -4.09 -9.26
C ASP A 70 2.09 -4.75 -7.95
N TYR A 71 2.76 -3.99 -7.08
CA TYR A 71 3.23 -4.44 -5.76
C TYR A 71 2.98 -3.36 -4.71
N ALA A 72 2.72 -3.75 -3.47
CA ALA A 72 2.67 -2.83 -2.35
C ALA A 72 3.47 -3.38 -1.18
N ALA A 73 4.21 -2.50 -0.52
CA ALA A 73 5.08 -2.86 0.60
C ALA A 73 5.20 -1.70 1.58
N GLU A 74 5.41 -2.02 2.84
CA GLU A 74 5.67 -1.03 3.88
C GLU A 74 7.11 -0.50 3.77
N ILE A 75 7.28 0.81 3.96
CA ILE A 75 8.59 1.46 4.03
C ILE A 75 9.12 1.31 5.45
N GLU A 76 10.34 0.77 5.58
CA GLU A 76 11.00 0.66 6.89
C GLU A 76 12.24 1.54 6.95
N GLY A 77 12.35 2.35 8.00
CA GLY A 77 13.51 3.22 8.24
C GLY A 77 13.32 4.64 7.72
N ASN A 78 14.34 5.47 7.89
CA ASN A 78 14.21 6.92 7.84
C ASN A 78 14.99 7.59 6.69
N THR A 79 15.68 6.85 5.81
CA THR A 79 16.56 7.49 4.81
C THR A 79 15.80 8.24 3.71
N MET A 80 14.49 8.05 3.62
CA MET A 80 13.62 8.74 2.66
C MET A 80 12.73 9.83 3.30
N GLU A 81 12.97 10.11 4.59
CA GLU A 81 12.41 11.27 5.29
C GLU A 81 12.86 12.58 4.65
N PRO A 82 12.07 13.67 4.72
CA PRO A 82 10.75 13.76 5.36
C PRO A 82 9.59 13.38 4.42
N LYS A 83 9.88 12.84 3.23
CA LYS A 83 8.87 12.66 2.18
C LYS A 83 8.18 11.30 2.26
N PHE A 84 8.93 10.27 2.65
CA PHE A 84 8.44 8.92 2.82
C PHE A 84 8.82 8.46 4.22
N HIS A 85 7.81 8.17 5.01
CA HIS A 85 7.97 7.85 6.42
C HIS A 85 8.06 6.35 6.64
N SER A 86 8.74 5.96 7.71
CA SER A 86 8.66 4.58 8.18
C SER A 86 7.19 4.26 8.54
N GLY A 87 6.68 3.14 8.03
CA GLY A 87 5.28 2.74 8.17
C GLY A 87 4.36 3.20 7.03
N ASP A 88 4.85 4.03 6.10
CA ASP A 88 4.10 4.36 4.89
C ASP A 88 3.98 3.13 3.97
N ILE A 89 2.86 3.02 3.27
CA ILE A 89 2.66 1.98 2.25
C ILE A 89 3.04 2.53 0.88
N ALA A 90 4.10 1.97 0.29
CA ALA A 90 4.51 2.28 -1.07
C ALA A 90 3.70 1.44 -2.07
N LEU A 91 2.92 2.12 -2.92
CA LEU A 91 2.28 1.51 -4.09
C LEU A 91 3.24 1.57 -5.27
N ILE A 92 3.75 0.42 -5.70
CA ILE A 92 4.78 0.28 -6.73
C ILE A 92 4.12 -0.19 -8.02
N ARG A 93 4.44 0.50 -9.11
CA ARG A 93 4.06 0.08 -10.45
C ARG A 93 5.30 -0.34 -11.22
N LYS A 94 5.32 -1.59 -11.68
CA LYS A 94 6.33 -2.09 -12.60
C LYS A 94 6.10 -1.43 -13.95
N THR A 95 7.05 -0.60 -14.37
CA THR A 95 6.97 0.04 -15.68
C THR A 95 8.00 -0.57 -16.62
N HIS A 96 7.66 -0.65 -17.91
CA HIS A 96 8.60 -1.02 -18.97
C HIS A 96 9.36 0.20 -19.53
N VAL A 97 9.09 1.39 -18.97
CA VAL A 97 9.76 2.63 -19.34
C VAL A 97 11.00 2.71 -18.46
N ASN A 98 12.16 2.99 -19.05
CA ASN A 98 13.39 3.12 -18.29
C ASN A 98 13.22 4.17 -17.19
N ASP A 99 13.74 3.85 -16.01
CA ASP A 99 13.90 4.84 -14.96
C ASP A 99 14.66 6.06 -15.51
N TYR A 100 14.29 7.25 -15.02
CA TYR A 100 14.90 8.51 -15.45
C TYR A 100 15.64 9.15 -14.29
N ASP A 101 16.63 9.98 -14.64
CA ASP A 101 17.44 10.70 -13.66
C ASP A 101 16.56 11.48 -12.68
N GLY A 102 16.74 11.21 -11.38
CA GLY A 102 15.98 11.82 -10.30
C GLY A 102 14.67 11.13 -9.90
N CYS A 103 14.28 9.99 -10.50
CA CYS A 103 13.11 9.21 -10.04
C CYS A 103 13.35 8.62 -8.64
N VAL A 104 12.26 8.46 -7.88
CA VAL A 104 12.26 7.59 -6.68
C VAL A 104 11.74 6.24 -7.11
N CYS A 105 12.57 5.23 -6.92
CA CYS A 105 12.41 3.93 -7.54
C CYS A 105 12.76 2.83 -6.51
N VAL A 106 12.17 1.65 -6.68
CA VAL A 106 12.46 0.47 -5.84
C VAL A 106 13.55 -0.35 -6.50
N ILE A 107 14.59 -0.69 -5.73
CA ILE A 107 15.79 -1.38 -6.20
C ILE A 107 15.86 -2.72 -5.48
N ASP A 108 15.87 -3.79 -6.26
CA ASP A 108 16.12 -5.15 -5.81
C ASP A 108 17.62 -5.46 -5.99
N ASP A 109 18.36 -5.45 -4.89
CA ASP A 109 19.76 -5.84 -4.83
C ASP A 109 19.86 -7.35 -4.59
N ILE A 110 19.96 -8.08 -5.69
CA ILE A 110 20.08 -9.54 -5.71
C ILE A 110 21.35 -10.03 -4.99
N ALA A 111 22.44 -9.26 -5.02
CA ALA A 111 23.71 -9.68 -4.44
C ALA A 111 23.63 -9.69 -2.91
N ASN A 112 23.00 -8.67 -2.34
CA ASN A 112 22.79 -8.58 -0.89
C ASN A 112 21.45 -9.16 -0.42
N GLN A 113 20.58 -9.59 -1.35
CA GLN A 113 19.22 -10.08 -1.11
C GLN A 113 18.37 -9.04 -0.37
N ARG A 114 18.33 -7.82 -0.89
CA ARG A 114 17.74 -6.67 -0.18
C ARG A 114 16.99 -5.76 -1.14
N VAL A 115 15.86 -5.23 -0.67
CA VAL A 115 15.06 -4.26 -1.43
C VAL A 115 15.14 -2.89 -0.79
N TYR A 116 15.40 -1.87 -1.61
CA TYR A 116 15.51 -0.48 -1.19
C TYR A 116 14.53 0.44 -1.91
N ILE A 117 14.13 1.52 -1.26
CA ILE A 117 13.54 2.69 -1.91
C ILE A 117 14.54 3.84 -1.90
N LYS A 118 14.97 4.31 -3.07
CA LYS A 118 15.95 5.40 -3.21
C LYS A 118 15.59 6.32 -4.36
N LYS A 119 16.10 7.55 -4.29
CA LYS A 119 16.17 8.40 -5.47
C LYS A 119 17.39 8.01 -6.30
N ILE A 120 17.23 7.77 -7.58
CA ILE A 120 18.36 7.39 -8.43
C ILE A 120 18.88 8.60 -9.20
N HIS A 121 20.18 8.58 -9.49
CA HIS A 121 20.81 9.44 -10.49
C HIS A 121 21.49 8.56 -11.53
N ILE A 122 21.24 8.85 -12.80
CA ILE A 122 21.80 8.09 -13.91
C ILE A 122 23.07 8.80 -14.36
N GLU A 123 24.22 8.18 -14.09
CA GLU A 123 25.53 8.67 -14.51
C GLU A 123 26.03 7.84 -15.71
N ASP A 124 27.07 8.31 -16.40
CA ASP A 124 27.54 7.70 -17.66
C ASP A 124 27.95 6.22 -17.51
N THR A 125 28.39 5.82 -16.32
CA THR A 125 28.97 4.49 -16.06
C THR A 125 28.23 3.70 -14.98
N HIS A 126 27.38 4.33 -14.19
CA HIS A 126 26.72 3.71 -13.06
C HIS A 126 25.46 4.47 -12.65
N VAL A 127 24.64 3.83 -11.82
CA VAL A 127 23.50 4.48 -11.16
C VAL A 127 23.90 4.80 -9.73
N ARG A 128 23.75 6.05 -9.33
CA ARG A 128 23.98 6.47 -7.95
C ARG A 128 22.67 6.50 -7.17
N LEU A 129 22.67 5.86 -6.02
CA LEU A 129 21.51 5.82 -5.12
C LEU A 129 21.64 6.97 -4.10
N GLU A 130 20.60 7.80 -4.00
CA GLU A 130 20.53 8.94 -3.10
C GLU A 130 19.40 8.72 -2.08
N SER A 131 19.77 8.82 -0.79
CA SER A 131 18.83 8.99 0.32
C SER A 131 18.30 10.43 0.33
N LEU A 132 16.99 10.63 0.57
CA LEU A 132 16.42 11.98 0.68
C LEU A 132 16.71 12.64 2.03
N ASN A 133 16.85 11.81 3.07
CA ASN A 133 17.16 12.27 4.40
C ASN A 133 18.64 12.64 4.48
N LYS A 134 18.90 13.91 4.81
CA LYS A 134 20.24 14.48 4.93
C LYS A 134 20.88 14.25 6.30
N ASP A 135 20.08 13.85 7.29
CA ASP A 135 20.54 13.60 8.66
C ASP A 135 21.04 12.16 8.84
N THR A 136 20.67 11.26 7.92
CA THR A 136 21.29 9.94 7.82
C THR A 136 22.62 10.04 7.10
N TYR A 137 23.70 10.04 7.87
CA TYR A 137 25.05 9.83 7.37
C TYR A 137 25.14 8.45 6.71
N ASP A 138 25.31 8.46 5.39
CA ASP A 138 25.62 7.29 4.57
C ASP A 138 27.09 6.94 4.81
N ASN A 139 27.34 5.98 5.71
CA ASN A 139 28.67 5.39 5.86
C ASN A 139 28.85 4.42 4.68
N GLY A 140 29.23 4.98 3.53
CA GLY A 140 29.55 4.23 2.32
C GLY A 140 30.71 3.26 2.55
N GLU A 141 30.37 2.01 2.86
CA GLU A 141 31.23 0.84 2.74
C GLU A 141 30.64 -0.15 1.73
#